data_AF-A0A3P7SDC9-F1
#
_entry.id   AF-A0A3P7SDC9-F1
#
_cell.length_a   1.000
_cell.length_b   1.000
_cell.length_c   1.000
_cell.angle_alpha   90.00
_cell.angle_beta   90.00
_cell.angle_gamma   90.00
#
_symmetry.space_group_name_H-M   'P 1'
#
loop_
_entity.id
_entity.type
_entity.pdbx_description
1 polymer ?
#
loop_
_entity_poly.entity_id
_entity_poly.type
_entity_poly.pdbx_seq_one_letter_code
_entity_poly.pdbx_strand_id
1 'polypeptide(L)'
;MLRCICAGDSKATFRPLALTPRRLGHLSITVRVLALPGSPVCSEGTETGADAGISIEDTIRRHILVVPSGQEIATTVGGLLYNLNRLLPLPEGSAVQSVVTVSAGVNFLKYLSSTANITEQEVKSLLKSALWHIHIGYASLLAFSHQDGSFSSLGQHSTPYGSTWFTALVFGVLSEADEIINELKSRGLHVVSLDPLSTLSEAFDFLLTVQRADGCFIEHDIASRSRLPVSSVSDNRTAELALTSYVLSALSDIVDIQRIGNASAYEASVRSAVMCLLTTVNALDPSRLPTSVLALLSFTLSRAPTGVSATDQDRVQG
;
A
#
# COMPACT_ATOMS: atom_id res chain seq x y z
N MET A 1 3.38 -33.46 -24.55
CA MET A 1 3.51 -34.18 -23.27
C MET A 1 2.12 -34.70 -22.93
N LEU A 2 2.00 -36.00 -22.65
CA LEU A 2 0.75 -36.64 -22.26
C LEU A 2 0.83 -36.96 -20.77
N ARG A 3 -0.19 -36.55 -20.01
CA ARG A 3 -0.36 -36.87 -18.59
C ARG A 3 -1.84 -37.11 -18.31
N CYS A 4 -2.15 -38.12 -17.52
CA CYS A 4 -3.48 -38.30 -16.96
C CYS A 4 -3.67 -37.34 -15.77
N ILE A 5 -4.86 -36.73 -15.66
CA ILE A 5 -5.26 -35.84 -14.56
C ILE A 5 -6.66 -36.27 -14.15
N CYS A 6 -6.84 -36.63 -12.89
CA CYS A 6 -8.12 -37.08 -12.33
C CYS A 6 -8.77 -36.00 -11.45
N ALA A 7 -10.07 -36.15 -11.18
CA ALA A 7 -10.76 -35.28 -10.22
C ALA A 7 -10.18 -35.48 -8.80
N GLY A 8 -9.73 -34.39 -8.17
CA GLY A 8 -9.07 -34.42 -6.86
C GLY A 8 -7.54 -34.30 -6.90
N ASP A 9 -6.92 -34.43 -8.08
CA ASP A 9 -5.48 -34.22 -8.23
C ASP A 9 -5.11 -32.74 -8.04
N SER A 10 -3.97 -32.48 -7.39
CA SER A 10 -3.38 -31.14 -7.33
C SER A 10 -3.08 -30.61 -8.74
N LYS A 11 -3.26 -29.30 -8.98
CA LYS A 11 -3.00 -28.65 -10.27
C LYS A 11 -1.64 -29.09 -10.86
N ALA A 12 -1.68 -29.91 -11.91
CA ALA A 12 -0.47 -30.39 -12.57
C ALA A 12 0.25 -29.22 -13.24
N THR A 13 1.40 -28.83 -12.71
CA THR A 13 2.23 -27.78 -13.29
C THR A 13 3.26 -28.41 -14.22
N PHE A 14 3.23 -28.06 -15.50
CA PHE A 14 4.25 -28.46 -16.46
C PHE A 14 5.46 -27.52 -16.34
N ARG A 15 6.57 -28.00 -15.76
CA ARG A 15 7.88 -27.32 -15.78
C ARG A 15 8.92 -28.23 -16.47
N PRO A 16 9.88 -27.71 -17.26
CA PRO A 16 10.10 -26.33 -17.72
C PRO A 16 9.87 -26.18 -19.24
N LEU A 17 9.02 -25.24 -19.66
CA LEU A 17 9.13 -24.66 -21.00
C LEU A 17 10.30 -23.66 -20.96
N ALA A 18 11.51 -24.12 -21.30
CA ALA A 18 12.66 -23.22 -21.49
C ALA A 18 12.44 -22.40 -22.77
N LEU A 19 11.69 -21.30 -22.66
CA LEU A 19 11.43 -20.38 -23.75
C LEU A 19 12.52 -19.31 -23.79
N THR A 20 13.35 -19.34 -24.83
CA THR A 20 14.28 -18.25 -25.15
C THR A 20 13.64 -17.33 -26.19
N PRO A 21 13.33 -16.08 -25.86
CA PRO A 21 12.74 -15.15 -26.83
C PRO A 21 13.74 -14.80 -27.95
N ARG A 22 13.26 -14.79 -29.20
CA ARG A 22 14.08 -14.48 -30.38
C ARG A 22 13.87 -13.08 -30.96
N ARG A 23 12.87 -12.35 -30.48
CA ARG A 23 12.51 -11.00 -30.93
C ARG A 23 12.17 -10.14 -29.74
N LEU A 24 12.53 -8.86 -29.82
CA LEU A 24 12.15 -7.84 -28.86
C LEU A 24 10.70 -7.41 -29.07
N GLY A 25 10.09 -6.83 -28.03
CA GLY A 25 8.74 -6.30 -28.07
C GLY A 25 7.69 -7.25 -27.50
N HIS A 26 6.43 -7.01 -27.85
CA HIS A 26 5.30 -7.78 -27.33
C HIS A 26 5.21 -9.16 -28.00
N LEU A 27 5.35 -10.22 -27.21
CA LEU A 27 5.17 -11.60 -27.63
C LEU A 27 3.87 -12.15 -27.05
N SER A 28 2.99 -12.67 -27.90
CA SER A 28 1.80 -13.41 -27.48
C SER A 28 2.14 -14.90 -27.32
N ILE A 29 2.05 -15.41 -26.10
CA ILE A 29 2.17 -16.84 -25.80
C ILE A 29 0.76 -17.43 -25.78
N THR A 30 0.55 -18.48 -26.57
CA THR A 30 -0.69 -19.26 -26.57
C THR A 30 -0.40 -20.65 -26.05
N VAL A 31 -1.13 -21.08 -25.02
CA VAL A 31 -1.11 -22.44 -24.51
C VAL A 31 -2.46 -23.09 -24.83
N ARG A 32 -2.42 -24.26 -25.46
CA ARG A 32 -3.59 -25.08 -25.78
C ARG A 32 -3.51 -26.39 -25.02
N VAL A 33 -4.62 -26.79 -24.41
CA VAL A 33 -4.78 -28.06 -23.69
C VAL A 33 -5.95 -28.81 -24.32
N LEU A 34 -5.71 -30.07 -24.68
CA LEU A 34 -6.68 -30.91 -25.38
C LEU A 34 -6.88 -32.20 -24.60
N ALA A 35 -8.14 -32.52 -24.28
CA ALA A 35 -8.52 -33.85 -23.82
C ALA A 35 -8.64 -34.78 -25.03
N LEU A 36 -7.86 -35.87 -25.05
CA LEU A 36 -7.87 -36.81 -26.16
C LEU A 36 -9.13 -37.70 -26.12
N PRO A 37 -9.81 -37.90 -27.27
CA PRO A 37 -10.92 -38.83 -27.38
C PRO A 37 -10.49 -40.26 -27.02
N GLY A 38 -11.32 -40.98 -26.26
CA GLY A 38 -11.03 -42.36 -25.84
C GLY A 38 -9.98 -42.47 -24.73
N SER A 39 -9.62 -41.37 -24.06
CA SER A 39 -8.80 -41.44 -22.85
C SER A 39 -9.60 -42.02 -21.66
N PRO A 40 -8.98 -42.85 -20.81
CA PRO A 40 -9.65 -43.43 -19.65
C PRO A 40 -10.03 -42.33 -18.66
N VAL A 41 -11.31 -42.23 -18.31
CA VAL A 41 -11.81 -41.30 -17.30
C VAL A 41 -11.69 -41.96 -15.94
N CYS A 42 -11.10 -41.26 -14.97
CA CYS A 42 -11.00 -41.76 -13.60
C CYS A 42 -12.40 -41.72 -12.96
N SER A 43 -13.11 -42.84 -12.96
CA SER A 43 -14.33 -43.05 -12.17
C SER A 43 -14.02 -43.99 -11.00
N GLU A 44 -14.56 -43.69 -9.83
CA GLU A 44 -14.53 -44.65 -8.72
C GLU A 44 -15.40 -45.86 -9.09
N GLY A 45 -14.77 -46.96 -9.47
CA GLY A 45 -15.32 -48.30 -9.29
C GLY A 45 -16.08 -48.97 -10.43
N THR A 46 -16.23 -48.37 -11.63
CA THR A 46 -16.76 -49.12 -12.79
C THR A 46 -16.24 -48.56 -14.11
N GLU A 47 -15.58 -49.41 -14.90
CA GLU A 47 -15.16 -49.12 -16.26
C GLU A 47 -16.39 -49.01 -17.17
N THR A 48 -16.86 -47.79 -17.41
CA THR A 48 -17.66 -47.48 -18.59
C THR A 48 -16.81 -46.58 -19.48
N GLY A 49 -16.43 -47.11 -20.65
CA GLY A 49 -15.72 -46.34 -21.67
C GLY A 49 -16.48 -45.06 -21.97
N ALA A 50 -15.84 -43.92 -21.77
CA ALA A 50 -16.44 -42.63 -22.03
C ALA A 50 -16.68 -42.48 -23.54
N ASP A 51 -17.89 -41.99 -23.81
CA ASP A 51 -18.55 -41.82 -25.09
C ASP A 51 -17.65 -41.28 -26.21
N ALA A 52 -17.80 -41.87 -27.38
CA ALA A 52 -17.12 -41.43 -28.60
C ALA A 52 -17.71 -40.09 -29.05
N GLY A 53 -17.16 -38.95 -28.62
CA GLY A 53 -17.58 -37.69 -29.25
C GLY A 53 -17.04 -36.36 -28.75
N ILE A 54 -16.61 -36.21 -27.49
CA ILE A 54 -16.37 -34.85 -26.97
C ILE A 54 -14.88 -34.62 -26.68
N SER A 55 -14.21 -33.94 -27.61
CA SER A 55 -12.89 -33.33 -27.36
C SER A 55 -13.11 -31.95 -26.75
N ILE A 56 -12.59 -31.75 -25.53
CA ILE A 56 -12.60 -30.46 -24.84
C ILE A 56 -11.23 -29.80 -25.06
N GLU A 57 -11.24 -28.59 -25.63
CA GLU A 57 -10.05 -27.74 -25.80
C GLU A 57 -10.17 -26.51 -24.90
N ASP A 58 -9.10 -26.20 -24.17
CA ASP A 58 -8.94 -24.92 -23.48
C ASP A 58 -7.71 -24.19 -24.02
N THR A 59 -7.85 -22.89 -24.29
CA THR A 59 -6.81 -22.06 -24.88
C THR A 59 -6.62 -20.78 -24.09
N ILE A 60 -5.42 -20.59 -23.54
CA ILE A 60 -5.04 -19.36 -22.83
C ILE A 60 -4.02 -18.58 -23.67
N ARG A 61 -4.27 -17.27 -23.85
CA ARG A 61 -3.32 -16.33 -24.44
C ARG A 61 -2.83 -15.32 -23.41
N ARG A 62 -1.52 -15.11 -23.33
CA ARG A 62 -0.90 -14.10 -22.48
C ARG A 62 0.13 -13.31 -23.28
N HIS A 63 0.24 -12.02 -23.00
CA HIS A 63 1.23 -11.15 -23.63
C HIS A 63 2.39 -10.94 -22.68
N ILE A 64 3.61 -11.18 -23.15
CA ILE A 64 4.84 -10.85 -22.43
C ILE A 64 5.63 -9.84 -23.25
N LEU A 65 6.44 -9.02 -22.59
CA LEU A 65 7.33 -8.10 -23.27
C LEU A 65 8.78 -8.59 -23.14
N VAL A 66 9.45 -8.71 -24.27
CA VAL A 66 10.87 -9.04 -24.35
C VAL A 66 11.67 -7.75 -24.50
N VAL A 67 12.56 -7.48 -23.55
CA VAL A 67 13.47 -6.34 -23.54
C VAL A 67 14.90 -6.78 -23.84
N PRO A 68 15.73 -5.93 -24.49
CA PRO A 68 17.12 -6.26 -24.78
C PRO A 68 17.93 -6.42 -23.50
N SER A 69 18.74 -7.47 -23.43
CA SER A 69 19.74 -7.63 -22.37
C SER A 69 20.94 -6.74 -22.69
N GLY A 70 21.20 -5.73 -21.84
CA GLY A 70 22.31 -4.79 -22.01
C GLY A 70 21.93 -3.32 -22.22
N GLN A 71 20.67 -2.93 -22.00
CA GLN A 71 20.38 -1.52 -21.81
C GLN A 71 20.96 -1.10 -20.45
N GLU A 72 21.96 -0.22 -20.44
CA GLU A 72 22.27 0.55 -19.24
C GLU A 72 20.97 1.22 -18.82
N ILE A 73 20.39 0.75 -17.72
CA ILE A 73 19.47 1.57 -16.95
C ILE A 73 20.40 2.64 -16.40
N ALA A 74 20.58 3.73 -17.16
CA ALA A 74 21.27 4.89 -16.67
C ALA A 74 20.53 5.30 -15.39
N THR A 75 21.16 5.04 -14.24
CA THR A 75 20.75 5.51 -12.92
C THR A 75 20.97 7.01 -12.78
N THR A 76 21.00 7.74 -13.88
CA THR A 76 20.59 9.13 -13.88
C THR A 76 19.08 9.15 -13.84
N VAL A 77 18.56 9.97 -12.94
CA VAL A 77 17.16 10.28 -12.75
C VAL A 77 16.41 10.56 -14.08
N GLY A 78 17.08 11.08 -15.12
CA GLY A 78 16.52 11.25 -16.48
C GLY A 78 16.21 9.93 -17.22
N GLY A 79 16.83 8.82 -16.87
CA GLY A 79 16.55 7.47 -17.40
C GLY A 79 15.26 6.85 -16.84
N LEU A 80 14.82 7.27 -15.65
CA LEU A 80 13.47 6.92 -15.15
C LEU A 80 12.41 7.52 -16.08
N LEU A 81 12.63 8.75 -16.61
CA LEU A 81 11.67 9.48 -17.43
C LEU A 81 11.21 8.71 -18.68
N TYR A 82 12.09 7.93 -19.30
CA TYR A 82 11.78 7.18 -20.52
C TYR A 82 10.94 5.92 -20.30
N ASN A 83 10.81 5.43 -19.06
CA ASN A 83 10.04 4.22 -18.72
C ASN A 83 8.89 4.47 -17.71
N LEU A 84 8.53 5.72 -17.45
CA LEU A 84 7.63 6.12 -16.35
C LEU A 84 6.22 5.54 -16.39
N ASN A 85 5.63 5.41 -17.58
CA ASN A 85 4.30 4.78 -17.71
C ASN A 85 4.29 3.30 -17.28
N ARG A 86 5.45 2.70 -16.99
CA ARG A 86 5.59 1.36 -16.42
C ARG A 86 5.99 1.35 -14.95
N LEU A 87 6.37 2.51 -14.40
CA LEU A 87 6.80 2.65 -13.02
C LEU A 87 5.64 2.92 -12.08
N LEU A 88 4.58 3.57 -12.58
CA LEU A 88 3.35 3.75 -11.82
C LEU A 88 2.48 2.48 -11.91
N PRO A 89 2.20 1.80 -10.79
CA PRO A 89 1.37 0.62 -10.80
C PRO A 89 -0.11 0.98 -10.97
N LEU A 90 -0.91 -0.01 -11.39
CA LEU A 90 -2.38 0.08 -11.37
C LEU A 90 -2.94 -0.59 -10.10
N PRO A 91 -4.13 -0.19 -9.64
CA PRO A 91 -4.80 -0.85 -8.51
C PRO A 91 -5.43 -2.17 -8.99
N GLU A 92 -4.70 -3.29 -8.82
CA GLU A 92 -5.15 -4.64 -9.24
C GLU A 92 -6.17 -5.30 -8.28
N GLY A 93 -7.03 -4.50 -7.64
CA GLY A 93 -8.12 -5.01 -6.79
C GLY A 93 -7.74 -5.40 -5.36
N SER A 94 -6.57 -4.96 -4.87
CA SER A 94 -6.13 -5.14 -3.49
C SER A 94 -5.96 -3.78 -2.80
N ALA A 95 -6.39 -3.65 -1.54
CA ALA A 95 -6.27 -2.41 -0.77
C ALA A 95 -4.82 -1.92 -0.70
N VAL A 96 -3.87 -2.84 -0.48
CA VAL A 96 -2.43 -2.54 -0.44
C VAL A 96 -1.97 -2.01 -1.79
N GLN A 97 -2.43 -2.63 -2.88
CA GLN A 97 -2.06 -2.20 -4.24
C GLN A 97 -2.65 -0.83 -4.58
N SER A 98 -3.86 -0.51 -4.09
CA SER A 98 -4.48 0.80 -4.23
C SER A 98 -3.66 1.87 -3.51
N VAL A 99 -3.24 1.62 -2.26
CA VAL A 99 -2.34 2.52 -1.52
C VAL A 99 -1.01 2.72 -2.27
N VAL A 100 -0.39 1.63 -2.75
CA VAL A 100 0.86 1.69 -3.51
C VAL A 100 0.70 2.52 -4.79
N THR A 101 -0.44 2.40 -5.47
CA THR A 101 -0.76 3.19 -6.67
C THR A 101 -0.84 4.69 -6.35
N VAL A 102 -1.54 5.06 -5.27
CA VAL A 102 -1.60 6.46 -4.82
C VAL A 102 -0.23 6.96 -4.42
N SER A 103 0.47 6.25 -3.53
CA SER A 103 1.77 6.65 -3.01
C SER A 103 2.84 6.79 -4.10
N ALA A 104 2.88 5.87 -5.07
CA ALA A 104 3.78 5.97 -6.21
C ALA A 104 3.49 7.22 -7.06
N GLY A 105 2.21 7.51 -7.32
CA GLY A 105 1.78 8.71 -8.03
C GLY A 105 2.18 10.00 -7.30
N VAL A 106 1.96 10.06 -5.98
CA VAL A 106 2.33 11.21 -5.13
C VAL A 106 3.83 11.45 -5.13
N ASN A 107 4.64 10.41 -4.86
CA ASN A 107 6.09 10.51 -4.87
C ASN A 107 6.62 10.95 -6.24
N PHE A 108 5.99 10.46 -7.30
CA PHE A 108 6.35 10.85 -8.65
C PHE A 108 5.98 12.31 -8.95
N LEU A 109 4.85 12.82 -8.46
CA LEU A 109 4.52 14.25 -8.53
C LEU A 109 5.51 15.11 -7.75
N LYS A 110 5.87 14.75 -6.51
CA LYS A 110 6.87 15.46 -5.70
C LYS A 110 8.23 15.51 -6.40
N TYR A 111 8.61 14.41 -7.03
CA TYR A 111 9.83 14.34 -7.83
C TYR A 111 9.78 15.27 -9.05
N LEU A 112 8.70 15.24 -9.84
CA LEU A 112 8.56 16.12 -11.01
C LEU A 112 8.47 17.60 -10.61
N SER A 113 7.78 17.91 -9.51
CA SER A 113 7.59 19.29 -9.04
C SER A 113 8.91 19.95 -8.62
N SER A 114 9.88 19.15 -8.15
CA SER A 114 11.16 19.59 -7.61
C SER A 114 12.30 19.59 -8.64
N THR A 115 12.26 18.70 -9.64
CA THR A 115 13.40 18.48 -10.55
C THR A 115 13.14 18.87 -12.00
N ALA A 116 11.88 18.93 -12.43
CA ALA A 116 11.54 19.11 -13.83
C ALA A 116 10.95 20.50 -14.11
N ASN A 117 11.17 21.01 -15.32
CA ASN A 117 10.49 22.20 -15.79
C ASN A 117 9.03 21.87 -16.14
N ILE A 118 8.11 22.14 -15.21
CA ILE A 118 6.67 21.90 -15.33
C ILE A 118 5.99 22.57 -16.55
N THR A 119 6.68 23.49 -17.23
CA THR A 119 6.16 24.12 -18.45
C THR A 119 6.29 23.22 -19.70
N GLU A 120 7.24 22.28 -19.68
CA GLU A 120 7.52 21.38 -20.80
C GLU A 120 6.36 20.42 -21.05
N GLN A 121 6.03 20.22 -22.33
CA GLN A 121 4.86 19.44 -22.71
C GLN A 121 4.97 17.96 -22.30
N GLU A 122 6.18 17.41 -22.37
CA GLU A 122 6.48 16.05 -21.92
C GLU A 122 6.23 15.92 -20.41
N VAL A 123 6.75 16.85 -19.60
CA VAL A 123 6.53 16.90 -18.15
C VAL A 123 5.04 17.03 -17.81
N LYS A 124 4.30 17.88 -18.52
CA LYS A 124 2.83 18.00 -18.36
C LYS A 124 2.09 16.68 -18.63
N SER A 125 2.54 15.90 -19.61
CA SER A 125 1.96 14.59 -19.90
C SER A 125 2.20 13.60 -18.77
N LEU A 126 3.40 13.63 -18.17
CA LEU A 126 3.77 12.79 -17.03
C LEU A 126 3.00 13.16 -15.76
N LEU A 127 2.83 14.46 -15.49
CA LEU A 127 2.01 14.96 -14.38
C LEU A 127 0.56 14.48 -14.52
N LYS A 128 -0.03 14.56 -15.72
CA LYS A 128 -1.37 14.04 -15.97
C LYS A 128 -1.48 12.53 -15.74
N SER A 129 -0.47 11.77 -16.16
CA SER A 129 -0.40 10.33 -15.89
C SER A 129 -0.37 10.06 -14.38
N ALA A 130 0.53 10.72 -13.65
CA ALA A 130 0.64 10.60 -12.20
C ALA A 130 -0.67 10.92 -11.46
N LEU A 131 -1.33 12.02 -11.84
CA LEU A 131 -2.61 12.42 -11.29
C LEU A 131 -3.72 11.40 -11.56
N TRP A 132 -3.73 10.80 -12.76
CA TRP A 132 -4.66 9.73 -13.07
C TRP A 132 -4.43 8.50 -12.19
N HIS A 133 -3.17 8.09 -11.97
CA HIS A 133 -2.84 6.99 -11.06
C HIS A 133 -3.27 7.27 -9.62
N ILE A 134 -3.08 8.50 -9.12
CA ILE A 134 -3.59 8.90 -7.80
C ILE A 134 -5.12 8.78 -7.76
N HIS A 135 -5.81 9.28 -8.79
CA HIS A 135 -7.27 9.28 -8.84
C HIS A 135 -7.86 7.86 -8.87
N ILE A 136 -7.36 6.97 -9.73
CA ILE A 136 -7.85 5.58 -9.78
C ILE A 136 -7.46 4.80 -8.53
N GLY A 137 -6.28 5.08 -7.95
CA GLY A 137 -5.81 4.46 -6.72
C GLY A 137 -6.72 4.83 -5.56
N TYR A 138 -7.05 6.12 -5.42
CA TYR A 138 -7.98 6.61 -4.42
C TYR A 138 -9.39 6.04 -4.60
N ALA A 139 -9.95 6.09 -5.81
CA ALA A 139 -11.26 5.51 -6.09
C ALA A 139 -11.33 4.01 -5.76
N SER A 140 -10.27 3.26 -6.09
CA SER A 140 -10.16 1.85 -5.73
C SER A 140 -10.01 1.63 -4.22
N LEU A 141 -9.31 2.52 -3.52
CA LEU A 141 -9.05 2.42 -2.09
C LEU A 141 -10.34 2.59 -1.27
N LEU A 142 -11.27 3.45 -1.72
CA LEU A 142 -12.57 3.65 -1.07
C LEU A 142 -13.43 2.38 -0.99
N ALA A 143 -13.18 1.37 -1.84
CA ALA A 143 -13.86 0.07 -1.74
C ALA A 143 -13.49 -0.72 -0.46
N PHE A 144 -12.44 -0.30 0.25
CA PHE A 144 -11.91 -0.94 1.44
C PHE A 144 -12.15 -0.13 2.73
N SER A 145 -12.92 0.96 2.64
CA SER A 145 -13.32 1.74 3.81
C SER A 145 -14.47 1.07 4.57
N HIS A 146 -14.64 1.49 5.80
CA HIS A 146 -15.72 1.12 6.71
C HIS A 146 -16.58 2.36 6.99
N GLN A 147 -17.78 2.12 7.51
CA GLN A 147 -18.72 3.20 7.85
C GLN A 147 -18.24 4.14 8.97
N ASP A 148 -17.30 3.68 9.81
CA ASP A 148 -16.70 4.47 10.87
C ASP A 148 -15.48 5.30 10.40
N GLY A 149 -15.17 5.29 9.10
CA GLY A 149 -14.03 6.00 8.51
C GLY A 149 -12.73 5.19 8.47
N SER A 150 -12.71 4.00 9.09
CA SER A 150 -11.54 3.14 9.09
C SER A 150 -11.34 2.39 7.77
N PHE A 151 -10.15 1.84 7.56
CA PHE A 151 -9.82 1.02 6.41
C PHE A 151 -9.32 -0.36 6.85
N SER A 152 -9.59 -1.39 6.07
CA SER A 152 -8.97 -2.71 6.25
C SER A 152 -8.55 -3.32 4.93
N SER A 153 -7.59 -4.25 4.98
CA SER A 153 -7.03 -4.85 3.77
C SER A 153 -8.03 -5.66 2.91
N LEU A 154 -9.16 -6.07 3.49
CA LEU A 154 -10.21 -6.86 2.84
C LEU A 154 -11.56 -6.10 2.77
N GLY A 155 -11.64 -4.91 3.37
CA GLY A 155 -12.85 -4.09 3.45
C GLY A 155 -13.91 -4.61 4.44
N GLN A 156 -14.92 -3.77 4.67
CA GLN A 156 -15.97 -3.99 5.67
C GLN A 156 -16.79 -5.27 5.45
N HIS A 157 -16.97 -5.70 4.20
CA HIS A 157 -17.71 -6.93 3.88
C HIS A 157 -17.00 -8.20 4.38
N SER A 158 -15.68 -8.15 4.56
CA SER A 158 -14.86 -9.29 4.94
C SER A 158 -14.39 -9.24 6.40
N THR A 159 -14.29 -8.04 6.98
CA THR A 159 -13.81 -7.82 8.35
C THR A 159 -14.74 -6.85 9.08
N PRO A 160 -15.22 -7.17 10.30
CA PRO A 160 -16.13 -6.29 11.04
C PRO A 160 -15.46 -5.07 11.67
N TYR A 161 -14.12 -5.04 11.74
CA TYR A 161 -13.34 -3.93 12.31
C TYR A 161 -12.30 -3.43 11.30
N GLY A 162 -12.04 -2.13 11.30
CA GLY A 162 -10.91 -1.53 10.59
C GLY A 162 -9.56 -1.85 11.23
N SER A 163 -8.49 -1.69 10.45
CA SER A 163 -7.12 -1.75 10.95
C SER A 163 -6.61 -0.36 11.27
N THR A 164 -6.13 -0.15 12.50
CA THR A 164 -5.53 1.11 12.93
C THR A 164 -4.30 1.45 12.10
N TRP A 165 -3.42 0.47 11.88
CA TRP A 165 -2.23 0.66 11.06
C TRP A 165 -2.58 1.01 9.61
N PHE A 166 -3.50 0.25 9.00
CA PHE A 166 -3.86 0.46 7.61
C PHE A 166 -4.59 1.80 7.42
N THR A 167 -5.44 2.19 8.37
CA THR A 167 -6.10 3.50 8.37
C THR A 167 -5.08 4.63 8.47
N ALA A 168 -4.09 4.53 9.37
CA ALA A 168 -3.02 5.51 9.46
C ALA A 168 -2.16 5.58 8.18
N LEU A 169 -1.85 4.44 7.55
CA LEU A 169 -1.17 4.40 6.25
C LEU A 169 -1.96 5.14 5.18
N VAL A 170 -3.27 4.88 5.07
CA VAL A 170 -4.16 5.57 4.13
C VAL A 170 -4.20 7.06 4.42
N PHE A 171 -4.36 7.44 5.70
CA PHE A 171 -4.39 8.84 6.14
C PHE A 171 -3.13 9.60 5.73
N GLY A 172 -1.94 9.05 5.97
CA GLY A 172 -0.67 9.69 5.60
C GLY A 172 -0.54 9.88 4.08
N VAL A 173 -0.78 8.81 3.31
CA VAL A 173 -0.66 8.85 1.84
C VAL A 173 -1.66 9.83 1.21
N LEU A 174 -2.88 9.92 1.72
CA LEU A 174 -3.88 10.89 1.25
C LEU A 174 -3.57 12.31 1.70
N SER A 175 -2.96 12.50 2.87
CA SER A 175 -2.49 13.82 3.33
C SER A 175 -1.40 14.35 2.40
N GLU A 176 -0.41 13.52 2.08
CA GLU A 176 0.64 13.88 1.13
C GLU A 176 0.07 14.15 -0.29
N ALA A 177 -0.98 13.43 -0.69
CA ALA A 177 -1.65 13.65 -1.96
C ALA A 177 -2.37 15.00 -2.01
N ASP A 178 -3.11 15.38 -0.96
CA ASP A 178 -3.76 16.69 -0.86
C ASP A 178 -2.72 17.82 -0.90
N GLU A 179 -1.62 17.68 -0.15
CA GLU A 179 -0.54 18.67 -0.10
C GLU A 179 0.05 18.92 -1.50
N ILE A 180 0.55 17.89 -2.18
CA ILE A 180 1.22 18.06 -3.48
C ILE A 180 0.24 18.56 -4.56
N ILE A 181 -1.02 18.12 -4.52
CA ILE A 181 -2.05 18.59 -5.47
C ILE A 181 -2.32 20.08 -5.25
N ASN A 182 -2.43 20.53 -3.99
CA ASN A 182 -2.66 21.94 -3.67
C ASN A 182 -1.44 22.81 -3.99
N GLU A 183 -0.22 22.31 -3.76
CA GLU A 183 1.01 22.97 -4.21
C GLU A 183 0.98 23.17 -5.74
N LEU A 184 0.68 22.13 -6.52
CA LEU A 184 0.62 22.22 -7.98
C LEU A 184 -0.49 23.17 -8.46
N LYS A 185 -1.66 23.18 -7.80
CA LYS A 185 -2.73 24.16 -8.07
C LYS A 185 -2.25 25.59 -7.83
N SER A 186 -1.53 25.84 -6.72
CA SER A 186 -0.98 27.16 -6.40
C SER A 186 0.03 27.66 -7.43
N ARG A 187 0.72 26.73 -8.11
CA ARG A 187 1.67 26.99 -9.22
C ARG A 187 0.97 27.18 -10.58
N GLY A 188 -0.36 27.25 -10.61
CA GLY A 188 -1.15 27.51 -11.82
C GLY A 188 -1.38 26.29 -12.70
N LEU A 189 -1.12 25.06 -12.23
CA LEU A 189 -1.47 23.86 -12.98
C LEU A 189 -2.94 23.51 -12.79
N HIS A 190 -3.63 23.31 -13.91
CA HIS A 190 -5.00 22.80 -13.90
C HIS A 190 -5.01 21.29 -13.63
N VAL A 191 -5.12 20.93 -12.35
CA VAL A 191 -5.17 19.55 -11.85
C VAL A 191 -6.63 19.13 -11.67
N VAL A 192 -6.98 17.90 -12.09
CA VAL A 192 -8.31 17.32 -11.79
C VAL A 192 -8.45 17.21 -10.28
N SER A 193 -9.54 17.75 -9.72
CA SER A 193 -9.73 17.78 -8.28
C SER A 193 -9.89 16.36 -7.72
N LEU A 194 -8.94 15.96 -6.88
CA LEU A 194 -9.16 14.96 -5.83
C LEU A 194 -9.68 15.73 -4.61
N ASP A 195 -10.73 15.25 -3.96
CA ASP A 195 -11.20 15.79 -2.69
C ASP A 195 -11.13 14.69 -1.63
N PRO A 196 -9.97 14.53 -0.95
CA PRO A 196 -9.79 13.53 0.09
C PRO A 196 -10.25 14.02 1.46
N LEU A 197 -10.77 15.26 1.59
CA LEU A 197 -11.01 15.89 2.89
C LEU A 197 -12.00 15.11 3.76
N SER A 198 -13.12 14.65 3.21
CA SER A 198 -14.10 13.87 3.97
C SER A 198 -13.49 12.57 4.46
N THR A 199 -12.74 11.86 3.61
CA THR A 199 -12.07 10.61 3.97
C THR A 199 -10.97 10.82 4.99
N LEU A 200 -10.21 11.92 4.91
CA LEU A 200 -9.22 12.28 5.91
C LEU A 200 -9.87 12.61 7.25
N SER A 201 -10.98 13.34 7.25
CA SER A 201 -11.73 13.68 8.47
C SER A 201 -12.27 12.43 9.16
N GLU A 202 -12.95 11.56 8.43
CA GLU A 202 -13.52 10.32 8.97
C GLU A 202 -12.43 9.36 9.47
N ALA A 203 -11.32 9.22 8.74
CA ALA A 203 -10.18 8.42 9.17
C ALA A 203 -9.52 8.99 10.44
N PHE A 204 -9.42 10.31 10.56
CA PHE A 204 -8.90 10.96 11.76
C PHE A 204 -9.82 10.75 12.97
N ASP A 205 -11.12 10.92 12.79
CA ASP A 205 -12.12 10.65 13.84
C ASP A 205 -12.01 9.21 14.34
N PHE A 206 -11.88 8.23 13.44
CA PHE A 206 -11.61 6.84 13.81
C PHE A 206 -10.32 6.70 14.63
N LEU A 207 -9.20 7.30 14.18
CA LEU A 207 -7.92 7.20 14.88
C LEU A 207 -8.02 7.72 16.33
N LEU A 208 -8.81 8.76 16.58
CA LEU A 208 -9.07 9.26 17.93
C LEU A 208 -9.79 8.22 18.81
N THR A 209 -10.70 7.41 18.23
CA THR A 209 -11.43 6.38 19.00
C THR A 209 -10.54 5.22 19.45
N VAL A 210 -9.45 4.97 18.74
CA VAL A 210 -8.50 3.88 19.03
C VAL A 210 -7.24 4.37 19.74
N GLN A 211 -7.19 5.65 20.13
CA GLN A 211 -6.17 6.17 21.02
C GLN A 211 -6.58 5.94 22.48
N ARG A 212 -5.70 5.30 23.25
CA ARG A 212 -5.90 5.06 24.68
C ARG A 212 -5.66 6.31 25.52
N ALA A 213 -6.07 6.24 26.79
CA ALA A 213 -5.84 7.30 27.77
C ALA A 213 -4.36 7.59 28.05
N ASP A 214 -3.46 6.62 27.85
CA ASP A 214 -2.00 6.80 27.95
C ASP A 214 -1.37 7.34 26.66
N GLY A 215 -2.17 7.54 25.60
CA GLY A 215 -1.75 8.11 24.32
C GLY A 215 -1.33 7.08 23.28
N CYS A 216 -1.19 5.82 23.65
CA CYS A 216 -0.82 4.75 22.72
C CYS A 216 -2.01 4.35 21.83
N PHE A 217 -1.73 3.91 20.62
CA PHE A 217 -2.75 3.40 19.69
C PHE A 217 -2.84 1.87 19.76
N ILE A 218 -4.04 1.33 19.56
CA ILE A 218 -4.30 -0.12 19.58
C ILE A 218 -4.71 -0.64 18.21
N GLU A 219 -4.30 -1.87 17.87
CA GLU A 219 -4.72 -2.56 16.65
C GLU A 219 -5.80 -3.61 16.96
N HIS A 220 -7.03 -3.30 16.54
CA HIS A 220 -8.18 -4.17 16.71
C HIS A 220 -8.21 -5.32 15.69
N ASP A 221 -7.66 -5.13 14.48
CA ASP A 221 -7.65 -6.17 13.47
C ASP A 221 -6.51 -7.17 13.68
N ILE A 222 -6.86 -8.35 14.20
CA ILE A 222 -5.95 -9.47 14.44
C ILE A 222 -5.27 -9.92 13.14
N ALA A 223 -5.96 -9.86 11.99
CA ALA A 223 -5.37 -10.25 10.71
C ALA A 223 -4.28 -9.26 10.26
N SER A 224 -4.50 -7.96 10.50
CA SER A 224 -3.52 -6.91 10.20
C SER A 224 -2.34 -6.88 11.16
N ARG A 225 -2.46 -7.37 12.42
CA ARG A 225 -1.30 -7.54 13.31
C ARG A 225 -0.18 -8.39 12.71
N SER A 226 -0.53 -9.41 11.94
CA SER A 226 0.46 -10.26 11.26
C SER A 226 1.15 -9.58 10.08
N ARG A 227 0.54 -8.53 9.51
CA ARG A 227 0.99 -7.80 8.32
C ARG A 227 1.73 -6.50 8.65
N LEU A 228 1.73 -6.07 9.92
CA LEU A 228 2.61 -5.02 10.38
C LEU A 228 4.06 -5.38 10.00
N PRO A 229 4.86 -4.44 9.46
CA PRO A 229 6.28 -4.65 9.16
C PRO A 229 7.14 -5.06 10.37
N VAL A 230 6.55 -5.08 11.57
CA VAL A 230 7.16 -5.35 12.87
C VAL A 230 6.60 -6.61 13.53
N SER A 231 5.75 -7.39 12.85
CA SER A 231 5.14 -8.62 13.38
C SER A 231 6.15 -9.73 13.73
N SER A 232 7.44 -9.56 13.41
CA SER A 232 8.52 -10.45 13.87
C SER A 232 8.84 -10.31 15.36
N VAL A 233 8.29 -9.29 16.05
CA VAL A 233 8.55 -9.07 17.47
C VAL A 233 7.41 -9.64 18.31
N SER A 234 7.73 -10.70 19.06
CA SER A 234 6.81 -11.38 19.99
C SER A 234 6.44 -10.56 21.23
N ASP A 235 7.02 -9.36 21.40
CA ASP A 235 6.76 -8.47 22.53
C ASP A 235 5.69 -7.42 22.20
N ASN A 236 4.58 -7.48 22.94
CA ASN A 236 3.45 -6.56 22.82
C ASN A 236 3.86 -5.08 22.96
N ARG A 237 4.85 -4.75 23.81
CA ARG A 237 5.30 -3.36 23.99
C ARG A 237 6.03 -2.82 22.78
N THR A 238 6.84 -3.65 22.13
CA THR A 238 7.53 -3.26 20.90
C THR A 238 6.55 -3.08 19.74
N ALA A 239 5.50 -3.91 19.67
CA ALA A 239 4.42 -3.75 18.69
C ALA A 239 3.62 -2.46 18.90
N GLU A 240 3.31 -2.12 20.17
CA GLU A 240 2.64 -0.88 20.53
C GLU A 240 3.48 0.36 20.18
N LEU A 241 4.79 0.29 20.46
CA LEU A 241 5.76 1.34 20.10
C LEU A 241 5.80 1.57 18.58
N ALA A 242 5.88 0.50 17.80
CA ALA A 242 5.89 0.57 16.34
C ALA A 242 4.58 1.13 15.77
N LEU A 243 3.43 0.64 16.26
CA LEU A 243 2.13 1.11 15.81
C LEU A 243 1.92 2.59 16.12
N THR A 244 2.17 2.99 17.37
CA THR A 244 2.03 4.39 17.80
C THR A 244 2.97 5.31 17.01
N SER A 245 4.19 4.86 16.74
CA SER A 245 5.13 5.60 15.90
C SER A 245 4.59 5.77 14.48
N TYR A 246 4.01 4.72 13.90
CA TYR A 246 3.44 4.76 12.56
C TYR A 246 2.26 5.74 12.45
N VAL A 247 1.33 5.68 13.42
CA VAL A 247 0.20 6.60 13.49
C VAL A 247 0.68 8.04 13.64
N LEU A 248 1.64 8.29 14.54
CA LEU A 248 2.22 9.62 14.74
C LEU A 248 2.94 10.13 13.48
N SER A 249 3.60 9.27 12.73
CA SER A 249 4.19 9.63 11.42
C SER A 249 3.12 10.19 10.49
N ALA A 250 2.02 9.45 10.32
CA ALA A 250 0.94 9.83 9.42
C ALA A 250 0.25 11.12 9.88
N LEU A 251 0.05 11.28 11.19
CA LEU A 251 -0.46 12.53 11.76
C LEU A 251 0.49 13.71 11.55
N SER A 252 1.79 13.48 11.33
CA SER A 252 2.79 14.52 11.08
C SER A 252 2.95 14.86 9.59
N ASP A 253 2.26 14.14 8.69
CA ASP A 253 2.25 14.40 7.24
C ASP A 253 1.10 15.34 6.82
N ILE A 254 0.18 15.67 7.73
CA ILE A 254 -0.90 16.63 7.49
C ILE A 254 -0.38 18.08 7.61
N VAL A 255 -0.58 18.89 6.58
CA VAL A 255 -0.12 20.29 6.56
C VAL A 255 -1.17 21.27 7.09
N ASP A 256 -2.46 20.96 6.89
CA ASP A 256 -3.56 21.86 7.26
C ASP A 256 -4.66 21.13 8.05
N ILE A 257 -4.39 20.94 9.35
CA ILE A 257 -5.33 20.26 10.25
C ILE A 257 -6.67 21.00 10.37
N GLN A 258 -6.70 22.32 10.15
CA GLN A 258 -7.91 23.14 10.24
C GLN A 258 -8.96 22.72 9.19
N ARG A 259 -8.54 22.07 8.10
CA ARG A 259 -9.44 21.56 7.06
C ARG A 259 -10.06 20.20 7.37
N ILE A 260 -9.48 19.44 8.32
CA ILE A 260 -9.76 18.01 8.49
C ILE A 260 -10.38 17.70 9.86
N GLY A 261 -10.18 18.55 10.88
CA GLY A 261 -10.79 18.29 12.17
C GLY A 261 -10.60 19.39 13.19
N ASN A 262 -10.98 19.09 14.43
CA ASN A 262 -10.77 19.98 15.54
C ASN A 262 -9.27 20.06 15.88
N ALA A 263 -8.63 21.18 15.56
CA ALA A 263 -7.21 21.40 15.81
C ALA A 263 -6.80 21.13 17.27
N SER A 264 -7.68 21.41 18.25
CA SER A 264 -7.38 21.11 19.65
C SER A 264 -7.33 19.61 19.95
N ALA A 265 -8.20 18.81 19.28
CA ALA A 265 -8.22 17.36 19.44
C ALA A 265 -6.97 16.72 18.81
N TYR A 266 -6.54 17.24 17.65
CA TYR A 266 -5.28 16.84 17.01
C TYR A 266 -4.06 17.14 17.87
N GLU A 267 -3.93 18.37 18.37
CA GLU A 267 -2.81 18.75 19.23
C GLU A 267 -2.75 17.88 20.49
N ALA A 268 -3.92 17.63 21.11
CA ALA A 268 -4.02 16.75 22.27
C ALA A 268 -3.62 15.30 21.94
N SER A 269 -4.09 14.77 20.80
CA SER A 269 -3.78 13.42 20.33
C SER A 269 -2.30 13.23 20.05
N VAL A 270 -1.68 14.14 19.28
CA VAL A 270 -0.25 14.13 18.96
C VAL A 270 0.60 14.23 20.22
N ARG A 271 0.25 15.15 21.14
CA ARG A 271 0.97 15.32 22.41
C ARG A 271 0.91 14.05 23.26
N SER A 272 -0.27 13.42 23.36
CA SER A 272 -0.45 12.19 24.12
C SER A 272 0.32 11.02 23.50
N ALA A 273 0.32 10.92 22.16
CA ALA A 273 1.08 9.91 21.43
C ALA A 273 2.60 10.03 21.65
N VAL A 274 3.15 11.25 21.61
CA VAL A 274 4.56 11.48 21.93
C VAL A 274 4.89 11.06 23.36
N MET A 275 4.02 11.38 24.33
CA MET A 275 4.20 10.94 25.72
C MET A 275 4.17 9.42 25.87
N CYS A 276 3.26 8.72 25.18
CA CYS A 276 3.26 7.26 25.11
C CYS A 276 4.60 6.72 24.58
N LEU A 277 5.10 7.26 23.46
CA LEU A 277 6.36 6.79 22.86
C LEU A 277 7.54 6.98 23.81
N LEU A 278 7.69 8.16 24.42
CA LEU A 278 8.77 8.46 25.35
C LEU A 278 8.72 7.56 26.60
N THR A 279 7.54 7.37 27.19
CA THR A 279 7.37 6.51 28.37
C THR A 279 7.65 5.04 28.04
N THR A 280 7.17 4.56 26.89
CA THR A 280 7.37 3.17 26.43
C THR A 280 8.85 2.89 26.14
N VAL A 281 9.55 3.81 25.48
CA VAL A 281 10.99 3.67 25.18
C VAL A 281 11.83 3.66 26.44
N ASN A 282 11.53 4.53 27.40
CA ASN A 282 12.24 4.57 28.69
C ASN A 282 12.03 3.30 29.52
N ALA A 283 10.92 2.58 29.30
CA ALA A 283 10.63 1.30 29.96
C ALA A 283 11.22 0.09 29.25
N LEU A 284 11.83 0.26 28.08
CA LEU A 284 12.45 -0.78 27.26
C LEU A 284 13.97 -0.57 27.18
N ASP A 285 14.70 -1.64 26.89
CA ASP A 285 16.14 -1.54 26.60
C ASP A 285 16.31 -1.27 25.10
N PRO A 286 16.75 -0.06 24.68
CA PRO A 286 16.84 0.29 23.27
C PRO A 286 17.78 -0.63 22.48
N SER A 287 18.76 -1.24 23.14
CA SER A 287 19.71 -2.16 22.49
C SER A 287 19.06 -3.47 22.03
N ARG A 288 17.88 -3.81 22.56
CA ARG A 288 17.12 -5.03 22.22
C ARG A 288 16.02 -4.77 21.20
N LEU A 289 15.77 -3.52 20.84
CA LEU A 289 14.76 -3.17 19.85
C LEU A 289 15.29 -3.43 18.43
N PRO A 290 14.44 -3.93 17.50
CA PRO A 290 14.83 -4.05 16.11
C PRO A 290 15.18 -2.68 15.52
N THR A 291 16.21 -2.64 14.67
CA THR A 291 16.65 -1.40 14.00
C THR A 291 15.53 -0.73 13.21
N SER A 292 14.59 -1.50 12.65
CA SER A 292 13.41 -0.96 11.95
C SER A 292 12.50 -0.13 12.86
N VAL A 293 12.31 -0.57 14.11
CA VAL A 293 11.49 0.15 15.10
C VAL A 293 12.21 1.40 15.58
N LEU A 294 13.51 1.30 15.86
CA LEU A 294 14.33 2.45 16.26
C LEU A 294 14.38 3.51 15.16
N ALA A 295 14.54 3.10 13.90
CA ALA A 295 14.54 4.01 12.76
C ALA A 295 13.19 4.75 12.65
N LEU A 296 12.08 4.02 12.69
CA LEU A 296 10.73 4.61 12.64
C LEU A 296 10.50 5.58 13.81
N LEU A 297 10.80 5.16 15.03
CA LEU A 297 10.68 5.99 16.23
C LEU A 297 11.52 7.27 16.14
N SER A 298 12.78 7.15 15.70
CA SER A 298 13.67 8.30 15.58
C SER A 298 13.17 9.29 14.54
N PHE A 299 12.68 8.79 13.40
CA PHE A 299 12.09 9.59 12.34
C PHE A 299 10.84 10.33 12.84
N THR A 300 9.94 9.64 13.53
CA THR A 300 8.67 10.21 13.99
C THR A 300 8.88 11.25 15.08
N LEU A 301 9.72 10.98 16.07
CA LEU A 301 10.05 11.94 17.12
C LEU A 301 10.79 13.16 16.57
N SER A 302 11.62 13.01 15.53
CA SER A 302 12.30 14.15 14.89
C SER A 302 11.35 15.11 14.15
N ARG A 303 10.17 14.61 13.75
CA ARG A 303 9.15 15.36 13.00
C ARG A 303 7.98 15.81 13.86
N ALA A 304 7.82 15.24 15.06
CA ALA A 304 6.75 15.61 15.95
C ALA A 304 6.82 17.12 16.29
N PRO A 305 5.70 17.86 16.22
CA PRO A 305 5.69 19.29 16.48
C PRO A 305 6.28 19.58 17.87
N THR A 306 7.35 20.38 17.87
CA THR A 306 8.24 20.58 19.01
C THR A 306 7.54 21.37 20.13
N GLY A 307 6.92 20.62 21.05
CA GLY A 307 6.40 21.15 22.32
C GLY A 307 6.50 20.16 23.48
N VAL A 308 7.00 18.95 23.25
CA VAL A 308 7.10 17.88 24.26
C VAL A 308 8.56 17.50 24.44
N SER A 309 9.27 18.33 25.19
CA SER A 309 10.58 17.99 25.74
C SER A 309 10.37 17.07 26.95
N ALA A 310 11.23 16.05 27.11
CA ALA A 310 11.28 15.17 28.28
C ALA A 310 11.53 15.91 29.62
N THR A 311 11.68 17.24 29.61
CA THR A 311 11.93 18.08 30.79
C THR A 311 10.68 18.46 31.59
N ASP A 312 9.46 18.17 31.12
CA ASP A 312 8.23 18.52 31.87
C ASP A 312 7.82 17.49 32.93
N GLN A 313 8.59 16.41 33.12
CA GLN A 313 8.35 15.45 34.22
C GLN A 313 8.77 15.97 35.61
N ASP A 314 9.59 17.03 35.69
CA ASP A 314 10.08 17.57 36.97
C ASP A 314 9.19 18.66 37.59
N ARG A 315 8.05 19.03 36.97
CA ARG A 315 7.21 20.14 37.46
C ARG A 315 5.91 19.75 38.18
N VAL A 316 5.68 18.45 38.42
CA VAL A 316 4.46 17.95 39.12
C VAL A 316 4.76 17.43 40.53
N GLN A 317 5.97 17.62 41.06
CA GLN A 317 6.25 17.47 42.49
C GLN A 317 6.80 18.79 43.06
N GLY A 318 5.88 19.70 43.38
CA GLY A 318 6.11 20.92 44.14
C GLY A 318 4.85 21.29 44.90
#